data_AF-A0A807N4Q5-F1
#
_entry.id   AF-A0A807N4Q5-F1
#
_cell.length_a   1.000
_cell.length_b   1.000
_cell.length_c   1.000
_cell.angle_alpha   90.00
_cell.angle_beta   90.00
_cell.angle_gamma   90.00
#
_symmetry.space_group_name_H-M   'P 1'
#
loop_
_entity.id
_entity.type
_entity.pdbx_description
1 polymer ?
#
loop_
_entity_poly.entity_id
_entity_poly.type
_entity_poly.pdbx_seq_one_letter_code
_entity_poly.pdbx_strand_id
1 'polypeptide(L)'
;MQYAFSAKLDIDGRDVRIVPVGEKKYRISIPEYIFIGHSNEDFRLVAENNGVLSFITPENDPVEMINSILNADAQADYIADNEEILREQATYFYSSIITGIDPEIDITYDFSQ
;
A
#
# COMPACT_ATOMS: atom_id res chain seq x y z
N MET A 1 22.31 8.02 6.84
CA MET A 1 21.18 7.45 7.61
C MET A 1 20.67 6.25 6.83
N GLN A 2 20.45 5.13 7.50
CA GLN A 2 19.90 3.91 6.91
C GLN A 2 18.55 3.63 7.57
N TYR A 3 17.55 3.30 6.77
CA TYR A 3 16.25 2.90 7.26
C TYR A 3 15.68 1.74 6.46
N ALA A 4 14.92 0.89 7.15
CA ALA A 4 14.13 -0.18 6.56
C ALA A 4 12.79 -0.27 7.28
N PHE A 5 11.72 -0.47 6.53
CA PHE A 5 10.38 -0.74 7.06
C PHE A 5 9.54 -1.44 5.99
N SER A 6 8.40 -1.97 6.38
CA SER A 6 7.37 -2.47 5.47
C SER A 6 6.23 -1.44 5.41
N ALA A 7 5.99 -0.87 4.24
CA ALA A 7 4.81 -0.05 3.98
C ALA A 7 3.55 -0.93 3.97
N LYS A 8 2.44 -0.40 4.49
CA LYS A 8 1.12 -1.04 4.42
C LYS A 8 0.23 -0.15 3.56
N LEU A 9 -0.18 -0.70 2.42
CA LEU A 9 -0.99 -0.03 1.40
C LEU A 9 -2.29 -0.81 1.25
N ASP A 10 -3.41 -0.10 1.14
CA ASP A 10 -4.73 -0.72 1.02
C ASP A 10 -5.73 0.23 0.34
N ILE A 11 -7.00 -0.15 0.31
CA ILE A 11 -8.15 0.67 -0.09
C ILE A 11 -9.12 0.82 1.08
N ASP A 12 -9.93 1.88 1.10
CA ASP A 12 -11.12 1.88 1.95
C ASP A 12 -12.20 0.98 1.34
N GLY A 13 -12.29 -0.26 1.84
CA GLY A 13 -13.24 -1.25 1.34
C GLY A 13 -14.72 -0.82 1.39
N ARG A 14 -15.07 0.20 2.20
CA ARG A 14 -16.44 0.76 2.25
C ARG A 14 -16.79 1.54 0.98
N ASP A 15 -15.80 2.02 0.26
CA ASP A 15 -15.97 2.80 -0.97
C ASP A 15 -15.93 1.95 -2.23
N VAL A 16 -15.69 0.64 -2.10
CA VAL A 16 -15.79 -0.31 -3.21
C VAL A 16 -17.25 -0.46 -3.62
N ARG A 17 -17.51 -0.26 -4.91
CA ARG A 17 -18.86 -0.37 -5.47
C ARG A 17 -18.93 -1.53 -6.44
N ILE A 18 -19.93 -2.37 -6.26
CA ILE A 18 -20.23 -3.49 -7.15
C ILE A 18 -21.61 -3.24 -7.74
N VAL A 19 -21.68 -3.06 -9.05
CA VAL A 19 -22.94 -2.74 -9.75
C VAL A 19 -23.21 -3.76 -10.87
N PRO A 20 -24.45 -4.28 -11.00
CA PRO A 20 -24.80 -5.11 -12.14
C PRO A 20 -24.87 -4.24 -13.40
N VAL A 21 -24.31 -4.74 -14.50
CA VAL A 21 -24.31 -4.07 -15.81
C VAL A 21 -24.94 -4.93 -16.91
N GLY A 22 -25.45 -6.10 -16.55
CA GLY A 22 -26.14 -7.02 -17.44
C GLY A 22 -26.40 -8.37 -16.76
N GLU A 23 -26.91 -9.33 -17.52
CA GLU A 23 -27.02 -10.71 -17.06
C GLU A 23 -25.62 -11.29 -16.85
N LYS A 24 -25.37 -11.82 -15.63
CA LYS A 24 -24.07 -12.35 -15.19
C LYS A 24 -22.90 -11.39 -15.41
N LYS A 25 -23.13 -10.07 -15.38
CA LYS A 25 -22.10 -9.05 -15.60
C LYS A 25 -22.10 -8.02 -14.51
N TYR A 26 -20.93 -7.80 -13.91
CA TYR A 26 -20.74 -6.81 -12.86
C TYR A 26 -19.57 -5.89 -13.17
N ARG A 27 -19.72 -4.64 -12.75
CA ARG A 27 -18.64 -3.65 -12.71
C ARG A 27 -18.26 -3.41 -11.27
N ILE A 28 -16.97 -3.50 -10.98
CA ILE A 28 -16.39 -3.22 -9.67
C ILE A 28 -15.55 -1.96 -9.78
N SER A 29 -15.91 -0.95 -9.00
CA SER A 29 -15.13 0.28 -8.87
C SER A 29 -14.26 0.19 -7.62
N ILE A 30 -12.96 0.21 -7.82
CA ILE A 30 -11.94 0.23 -6.77
C ILE A 30 -11.58 1.70 -6.48
N PRO A 31 -11.66 2.16 -5.22
CA PRO A 31 -11.30 3.52 -4.86
C PRO A 31 -9.77 3.72 -4.93
N GLU A 32 -9.31 4.93 -4.64
CA GLU A 32 -7.88 5.24 -4.57
C GLU A 32 -7.20 4.39 -3.49
N TYR A 33 -5.95 3.99 -3.77
CA TYR A 33 -5.11 3.34 -2.77
C TYR A 33 -4.62 4.34 -1.74
N ILE A 34 -4.49 3.89 -0.51
CA ILE A 34 -4.09 4.69 0.64
C ILE A 34 -2.96 4.01 1.39
N PHE A 35 -2.08 4.83 1.95
CA PHE A 35 -1.07 4.39 2.91
C PHE A 35 -1.75 4.27 4.28
N ILE A 36 -1.86 3.05 4.80
CA ILE A 36 -2.57 2.77 6.07
C ILE A 36 -1.62 2.59 7.26
N GLY A 37 -0.31 2.54 7.01
CA GLY A 37 0.70 2.52 8.05
C GLY A 37 1.99 1.82 7.64
N HIS A 38 2.82 1.51 8.62
CA HIS A 38 4.08 0.80 8.44
C HIS A 38 4.31 -0.22 9.58
N SER A 39 5.34 -1.04 9.44
CA SER A 39 5.81 -1.98 10.47
C SER A 39 7.26 -2.39 10.22
N ASN A 40 7.87 -3.10 11.16
CA ASN A 40 9.22 -3.69 11.05
C ASN A 40 10.29 -2.60 10.84
N GLU A 41 10.17 -1.53 11.61
CA GLU A 41 11.05 -0.37 11.51
C GLU A 41 12.45 -0.68 12.03
N ASP A 42 13.46 -0.41 11.21
CA ASP A 42 14.87 -0.40 11.60
C ASP A 42 15.51 0.90 11.11
N PHE A 43 15.74 1.82 12.04
CA PHE A 43 16.35 3.13 11.76
C PHE A 43 17.73 3.21 12.41
N ARG A 44 18.75 3.48 11.59
CA ARG A 44 20.15 3.56 12.02
C ARG A 44 20.79 4.85 11.54
N LEU A 45 21.37 5.60 12.47
CA LEU A 45 22.20 6.75 12.16
C LEU A 45 23.64 6.31 11.93
N VAL A 46 24.26 6.86 10.89
CA VAL A 46 25.69 6.67 10.62
C VAL A 46 26.44 7.69 11.48
N ALA A 47 27.23 7.21 12.42
CA ALA A 47 28.15 8.00 13.22
C ALA A 47 29.58 7.69 12.77
N GLU A 48 30.36 8.71 12.42
CA GLU A 48 31.78 8.55 12.12
C GLU A 48 32.60 8.81 13.38
N ASN A 49 33.47 7.88 13.75
CA ASN A 49 34.46 8.08 14.80
C ASN A 49 35.84 7.67 14.26
N ASN A 50 36.75 8.64 14.15
CA ASN A 50 38.13 8.44 13.68
C ASN A 50 38.23 7.68 12.33
N GLY A 51 37.36 7.98 11.37
CA GLY A 51 37.34 7.34 10.05
C GLY A 51 36.68 5.96 9.99
N VAL A 52 36.13 5.46 11.10
CA VAL A 52 35.31 4.24 11.15
C VAL A 52 33.84 4.62 11.23
N LEU A 53 33.03 4.08 10.31
CA LEU A 53 31.59 4.22 10.33
C LEU A 53 31.00 3.25 11.37
N SER A 54 30.24 3.79 12.31
CA SER A 54 29.45 3.06 13.31
C SER A 54 27.97 3.36 13.11
N PHE A 55 27.10 2.39 13.40
CA PHE A 55 25.65 2.59 13.36
C PHE A 55 25.10 2.68 14.78
N ILE A 56 24.41 3.77 15.09
CA ILE A 56 23.76 3.97 16.40
C ILE A 56 22.25 4.15 16.21
N THR A 57 21.48 3.66 17.19
CA THR A 57 20.04 3.92 17.26
C THR A 57 19.82 5.30 17.90
N PRO A 58 19.07 6.22 17.27
CA PRO A 58 18.78 7.53 17.87
C PRO A 58 17.97 7.37 19.17
N GLU A 59 18.41 8.03 20.24
CA GLU A 59 17.78 7.92 21.58
C GLU A 59 16.48 8.73 21.71
N ASN A 60 16.30 9.83 20.97
CA ASN A 60 15.46 10.92 21.49
C ASN A 60 14.24 11.36 20.64
N ASP A 61 14.13 11.04 19.34
CA ASP A 61 12.86 11.29 18.61
C ASP A 61 12.70 10.44 17.33
N PRO A 62 12.33 9.16 17.46
CA PRO A 62 12.03 8.32 16.30
C PRO A 62 10.80 8.80 15.52
N VAL A 63 9.87 9.53 16.15
CA VAL A 63 8.59 9.93 15.53
C VAL A 63 8.79 11.06 14.53
N GLU A 64 9.52 12.12 14.88
CA GLU A 64 9.85 13.19 13.93
C GLU A 64 10.64 12.67 12.73
N MET A 65 11.59 11.76 12.97
CA MET A 65 12.37 11.13 11.93
C MET A 65 11.50 10.31 10.98
N ILE A 66 10.59 9.46 11.52
CA ILE A 66 9.63 8.70 10.72
C ILE A 66 8.76 9.64 9.88
N ASN A 67 8.21 10.70 10.47
CA ASN A 67 7.37 11.66 9.75
C ASN A 67 8.11 12.38 8.60
N SER A 68 9.41 12.61 8.76
CA SER A 68 10.23 13.21 7.69
C SER A 68 10.43 12.25 6.50
N ILE A 69 10.54 10.94 6.77
CA ILE A 69 10.74 9.89 5.76
C ILE A 69 9.41 9.50 5.10
N LEU A 70 8.35 9.37 5.90
CA LEU A 70 7.01 8.98 5.51
C LEU A 70 6.07 10.19 5.43
N ASN A 71 6.56 11.27 4.83
CA ASN A 71 5.72 12.43 4.53
C ASN A 71 4.71 12.10 3.41
N ALA A 72 3.79 13.02 3.11
CA ALA A 72 2.72 12.79 2.14
C ALA A 72 3.24 12.43 0.74
N ASP A 73 4.32 13.07 0.27
CA ASP A 73 4.91 12.79 -1.04
C ASP A 73 5.51 11.38 -1.07
N ALA A 74 6.27 11.00 -0.04
CA ALA A 74 6.83 9.66 0.06
C ALA A 74 5.75 8.58 0.16
N GLN A 75 4.64 8.83 0.87
CA GLN A 75 3.52 7.90 0.92
C GLN A 75 2.87 7.72 -0.46
N ALA A 76 2.72 8.80 -1.23
CA ALA A 76 2.23 8.73 -2.61
C ALA A 76 3.17 7.95 -3.52
N ASP A 77 4.49 8.14 -3.38
CA ASP A 77 5.50 7.39 -4.13
C ASP A 77 5.39 5.89 -3.83
N TYR A 78 5.21 5.48 -2.57
CA TYR A 78 4.98 4.07 -2.23
C TYR A 78 3.73 3.50 -2.89
N ILE A 79 2.66 4.28 -3.01
CA ILE A 79 1.45 3.85 -3.71
C ILE A 79 1.73 3.67 -5.20
N ALA A 80 2.35 4.67 -5.84
CA ALA A 80 2.67 4.65 -7.26
C ALA A 80 3.63 3.49 -7.61
N ASP A 81 4.69 3.29 -6.83
CA ASP A 81 5.66 2.21 -7.05
C ASP A 81 5.06 0.81 -6.92
N ASN A 82 3.91 0.68 -6.26
CA ASN A 82 3.22 -0.59 -6.04
C ASN A 82 1.86 -0.67 -6.74
N GLU A 83 1.51 0.27 -7.61
CA GLU A 83 0.17 0.37 -8.20
C GLU A 83 -0.22 -0.91 -8.97
N GLU A 84 0.73 -1.49 -9.72
CA GLU A 84 0.50 -2.72 -10.49
C GLU A 84 0.12 -3.89 -9.58
N ILE A 85 0.93 -4.17 -8.55
CA ILE A 85 0.68 -5.28 -7.64
C ILE A 85 -0.57 -5.05 -6.78
N LEU A 86 -0.91 -3.80 -6.47
CA LEU A 86 -2.14 -3.45 -5.77
C LEU A 86 -3.38 -3.73 -6.63
N ARG A 87 -3.34 -3.38 -7.92
CA ARG A 87 -4.41 -3.69 -8.88
C ARG A 87 -4.61 -5.18 -9.07
N GLU A 88 -3.52 -5.95 -9.16
CA GLU A 88 -3.60 -7.41 -9.26
C GLU A 88 -4.25 -8.02 -8.01
N GLN A 89 -3.83 -7.58 -6.82
CA GLN A 89 -4.40 -8.06 -5.55
C GLN A 89 -5.90 -7.77 -5.43
N ALA A 90 -6.33 -6.53 -5.73
CA ALA A 90 -7.73 -6.15 -5.71
C ALA A 90 -8.55 -7.00 -6.70
N THR A 91 -8.04 -7.14 -7.93
CA THR A 91 -8.67 -7.97 -8.97
C THR A 91 -8.83 -9.41 -8.51
N TYR A 92 -7.76 -10.00 -7.96
CA TYR A 92 -7.79 -11.38 -7.49
C TYR A 92 -8.79 -11.56 -6.34
N PHE A 93 -8.72 -10.69 -5.34
CA PHE A 93 -9.58 -10.77 -4.15
C PHE A 93 -11.06 -10.72 -4.53
N TYR A 94 -11.50 -9.69 -5.25
CA TYR A 94 -12.92 -9.55 -5.61
C TYR A 94 -13.38 -10.59 -6.62
N SER A 95 -12.54 -10.98 -7.59
CA SER A 95 -12.88 -12.04 -8.53
C SER A 95 -13.07 -13.38 -7.82
N SER A 96 -12.22 -13.70 -6.84
CA SER A 96 -12.30 -14.96 -6.09
C SER A 96 -13.62 -15.09 -5.31
N ILE A 97 -14.12 -13.99 -4.73
CA ILE A 97 -15.39 -13.96 -4.02
C ILE A 97 -16.55 -14.20 -4.98
N ILE A 98 -16.58 -13.48 -6.10
CA ILE A 98 -17.71 -13.53 -7.04
C ILE A 98 -17.74 -14.85 -7.82
N THR A 99 -16.60 -15.28 -8.35
CA THR A 99 -16.51 -16.55 -9.10
C THR A 99 -16.66 -17.78 -8.19
N GLY A 100 -16.36 -17.63 -6.90
CA GLY A 100 -16.70 -18.64 -5.89
C GLY A 100 -18.21 -18.84 -5.72
N ILE A 101 -19.04 -17.87 -6.11
CA ILE A 101 -20.51 -17.96 -6.09
C ILE A 101 -21.05 -18.48 -7.42
N ASP A 102 -20.65 -17.85 -8.54
CA ASP A 102 -20.98 -18.29 -9.89
C ASP A 102 -19.78 -18.05 -10.83
N PRO A 103 -19.14 -19.13 -11.32
CA PRO A 103 -17.95 -19.03 -12.15
C PRO A 103 -18.22 -18.48 -13.55
N GLU A 104 -19.48 -18.37 -13.98
CA GLU A 104 -19.85 -17.81 -15.29
C GLU A 104 -20.05 -16.29 -15.25
N ILE A 105 -19.89 -15.64 -14.08
CA ILE A 105 -19.97 -14.19 -13.96
C ILE A 105 -18.75 -13.52 -14.61
N ASP A 106 -19.03 -12.58 -15.49
CA ASP A 106 -18.06 -11.69 -16.13
C ASP A 106 -17.92 -10.38 -15.33
N ILE A 107 -16.67 -9.98 -15.05
CA ILE A 107 -16.33 -8.89 -14.14
C ILE A 107 -15.46 -7.87 -14.86
N THR A 108 -15.87 -6.61 -14.83
CA THR A 108 -15.04 -5.48 -15.28
C THR A 108 -14.60 -4.63 -14.09
N TYR A 109 -13.35 -4.18 -14.09
CA TYR A 109 -12.78 -3.35 -13.03
C TYR A 109 -12.54 -1.92 -13.53
N ASP A 110 -12.94 -0.95 -12.71
CA ASP A 110 -12.57 0.45 -12.86
C ASP A 110 -11.74 0.85 -11.63
N PHE A 111 -10.53 1.37 -11.85
CA PHE A 111 -9.66 1.84 -10.78
C PHE A 111 -9.67 3.36 -10.73
N SER A 112 -9.88 3.91 -9.55
CA SER A 112 -9.68 5.35 -9.32
C SER A 112 -8.19 5.68 -9.43
N GLN A 113 -7.88 6.86 -9.96
CA GLN A 113 -6.52 7.38 -10.17
C GLN A 113 -6.19 8.39 -9.08
#